data_AF-A0A0F9TA88-F1
#
_entry.id   AF-A0A0F9TA88-F1
#
_cell.length_a   1.000
_cell.length_b   1.000
_cell.length_c   1.000
_cell.angle_alpha   90.00
_cell.angle_beta   90.00
_cell.angle_gamma   90.00
#
_symmetry.space_group_name_H-M   'P 1'
#
loop_
_entity.id
_entity.type
_entity.pdbx_description
1 polymer ?
#
loop_
_entity_poly.entity_id
_entity_poly.type
_entity_poly.pdbx_seq_one_letter_code
_entity_poly.pdbx_strand_id
1 'polypeptide(L)'
;MRSGLTAGVSSELSKGQVNLVFFVEVEFASGLLNLWSGVGDISWDSKTWIGAGDLLMIQPARETTGVNATGLTLSLTGVNPAYISLALNEARQNKPVRCYFGFLDSSGAIITDPYQFFKGLVNYIVIGEGGDSAIITVYAENDLIKLQQPRIRRYTDQDQQSDFPDDLGFIHVAAIQEWNGFWGGGDVNATDSRSDGGTQRDASEAAAEVTAEKQQVHDLGDPSQPTDGGGSDPWPDSEHDPGEGE
;
A
#
# COMPACT_ATOMS: atom_id res chain seq x y z
N MET A 1 16.63 -10.62 32.36
CA MET A 1 16.64 -9.23 32.87
C MET A 1 16.57 -8.31 31.66
N ARG A 2 15.50 -7.51 31.53
CA ARG A 2 15.23 -6.63 30.39
C ARG A 2 16.28 -5.51 30.36
N SER A 3 17.13 -5.48 29.33
CA SER A 3 18.26 -4.56 29.16
C SER A 3 17.86 -3.14 28.72
N GLY A 4 16.68 -2.65 29.18
CA GLY A 4 16.07 -1.42 28.66
C GLY A 4 15.93 -0.27 29.67
N LEU A 5 16.32 -0.47 30.93
CA LEU A 5 16.26 0.58 31.95
C LEU A 5 17.65 1.19 32.12
N THR A 6 17.74 2.51 32.02
CA THR A 6 18.99 3.23 32.26
C THR A 6 19.36 3.20 33.74
N ALA A 7 20.65 3.39 34.04
CA ALA A 7 21.14 3.39 35.42
C ALA A 7 20.40 4.42 36.29
N GLY A 8 20.11 5.60 35.75
CA GLY A 8 19.34 6.65 36.42
C GLY A 8 17.93 6.19 36.79
N VAL A 9 17.20 5.59 35.84
CA VAL A 9 15.85 5.06 36.10
C VAL A 9 15.87 3.93 37.14
N SER A 10 16.84 3.03 37.07
CA SER A 10 16.96 1.92 38.02
C SER A 10 17.25 2.39 39.46
N SER A 11 18.04 3.46 39.61
CA SER A 11 18.36 4.08 40.90
C SER A 11 17.10 4.66 41.56
N GLU A 12 16.27 5.37 40.80
CA GLU A 12 15.04 5.96 41.32
C GLU A 12 14.00 4.92 41.69
N LEU A 13 13.84 3.90 40.84
CA LEU A 13 12.94 2.79 41.12
C LEU A 13 13.34 2.01 42.37
N SER A 14 14.60 2.10 42.81
CA SER A 14 15.07 1.48 44.05
C SER A 14 14.76 2.32 45.30
N LYS A 15 14.32 3.58 45.16
CA LYS A 15 13.92 4.44 46.27
C LYS A 15 12.54 4.04 46.80
N GLY A 16 12.31 4.32 48.08
CA GLY A 16 11.00 4.06 48.72
C GLY A 16 9.87 4.97 48.24
N GLN A 17 10.19 6.08 47.56
CA GLN A 17 9.22 7.02 46.99
C GLN A 17 9.70 7.45 45.61
N VAL A 18 8.80 7.40 44.62
CA VAL A 18 9.10 7.69 43.21
C VAL A 18 8.07 8.66 42.66
N ASN A 19 8.54 9.73 42.04
CA ASN A 19 7.70 10.73 41.38
C ASN A 19 7.64 10.41 39.88
N LEU A 20 6.64 9.63 39.48
CA LEU A 20 6.43 9.23 38.09
C LEU A 20 5.73 10.36 37.31
N VAL A 21 6.22 10.65 36.11
CA VAL A 21 5.63 11.61 35.17
C VAL A 21 5.53 11.01 33.78
N PHE A 22 4.54 11.46 33.01
CA PHE A 22 4.31 11.04 31.64
C PHE A 22 4.51 12.20 30.66
N PHE A 23 5.01 11.86 29.47
CA PHE A 23 5.26 12.78 28.37
C PHE A 23 4.60 12.24 27.11
N VAL A 24 4.00 13.13 26.32
CA VAL A 24 3.29 12.83 25.09
C VAL A 24 3.70 13.83 24.03
N GLU A 25 4.31 13.33 22.96
CA GLU A 25 4.68 14.09 21.76
C GLU A 25 3.73 13.68 20.63
N VAL A 26 3.02 14.66 20.06
CA VAL A 26 2.11 14.47 18.92
C VAL A 26 2.51 15.45 17.83
N GLU A 27 2.71 14.95 16.61
CA GLU A 27 2.97 15.81 15.45
C GLU A 27 1.66 16.29 14.80
N PHE A 28 1.53 17.60 14.63
CA PHE A 28 0.50 18.27 13.85
C PHE A 28 1.09 18.86 12.56
N ALA A 29 0.23 19.39 11.67
CA ALA A 29 0.68 19.96 10.40
C ALA A 29 1.59 21.19 10.58
N SER A 30 1.35 22.03 11.59
CA SER A 30 2.17 23.22 11.90
C SER A 30 3.39 22.95 12.76
N GLY A 31 3.49 21.79 13.42
CA GLY A 31 4.60 21.48 14.32
C GLY A 31 4.31 20.40 15.35
N LEU A 32 5.22 20.27 16.31
CA LEU A 32 5.14 19.29 17.40
C LEU A 32 4.41 19.89 18.60
N LEU A 33 3.44 19.16 19.14
CA LEU A 33 2.83 19.43 20.44
C LEU A 33 3.41 18.48 21.48
N ASN A 34 4.09 19.05 22.47
CA ASN A 34 4.75 18.32 23.54
C ASN A 34 4.03 18.60 24.86
N LEU A 35 3.38 17.59 25.43
CA LEU A 35 2.64 17.69 26.70
C LEU A 35 3.25 16.78 27.76
N TRP A 36 3.16 17.18 29.02
CA TRP A 36 3.50 16.31 30.14
C TRP A 36 2.50 16.41 31.29
N SER A 37 2.45 15.37 32.12
CA SER A 37 1.45 15.22 33.20
C SER A 37 1.71 16.11 34.42
N GLY A 38 2.73 16.96 34.40
CA GLY A 38 3.05 17.87 35.50
C GLY A 38 2.48 19.28 35.32
N VAL A 39 2.92 20.18 36.20
CA VAL A 39 2.51 21.59 36.21
C VAL A 39 3.68 22.46 35.79
N GLY A 40 3.41 23.43 34.91
CA GLY A 40 4.42 24.33 34.35
C GLY A 40 5.18 23.69 33.20
N ASP A 41 6.10 24.45 32.61
CA ASP A 41 6.89 23.99 31.49
C ASP A 41 8.20 23.35 31.96
N ILE A 42 8.57 22.22 31.37
CA ILE A 42 9.85 21.54 31.64
C ILE A 42 10.65 21.39 30.35
N SER A 43 11.97 21.47 30.46
CA SER A 43 12.88 21.26 29.33
C SER A 43 13.52 19.88 29.41
N TRP A 44 13.35 19.10 28.35
CA TRP A 44 13.96 17.78 28.18
C TRP A 44 14.16 17.47 26.69
N ASP A 45 15.26 16.81 26.33
CA ASP A 45 15.61 16.48 24.94
C ASP A 45 15.68 17.73 24.03
N SER A 46 16.15 18.85 24.59
CA SER A 46 16.15 20.17 23.93
C SER A 46 14.76 20.65 23.46
N LYS A 47 13.69 20.08 24.02
CA LYS A 47 12.30 20.45 23.76
C LYS A 47 11.66 20.99 25.04
N THR A 48 10.78 21.97 24.86
CA THR A 48 9.89 22.43 25.93
C THR A 48 8.63 21.59 25.93
N TRP A 49 8.29 21.07 27.11
CA TRP A 49 7.10 20.26 27.36
C TRP A 49 6.13 21.07 28.19
N ILE A 50 4.90 21.23 27.67
CA ILE A 50 3.86 22.04 28.28
C ILE A 50 3.12 21.23 29.33
N GLY A 51 3.01 21.75 30.54
CA GLY A 51 2.31 21.09 31.65
C GLY A 51 0.81 21.04 31.40
N ALA A 52 0.29 19.83 31.21
CA ALA A 52 -1.14 19.57 31.08
C ALA A 52 -1.77 19.12 32.42
N GLY A 53 -0.96 18.71 33.40
CA GLY A 53 -1.45 18.23 34.70
C GLY A 53 -2.48 17.10 34.54
N ASP A 54 -3.54 17.19 35.35
CA ASP A 54 -4.65 16.23 35.37
C ASP A 54 -5.50 16.24 34.09
N LEU A 55 -5.29 17.21 33.19
CA LEU A 55 -6.05 17.29 31.94
C LEU A 55 -5.61 16.23 30.93
N LEU A 56 -4.38 15.72 31.04
CA LEU A 56 -3.80 14.72 30.16
C LEU A 56 -4.07 13.31 30.71
N MET A 57 -4.88 12.55 29.98
CA MET A 57 -5.11 11.13 30.24
C MET A 57 -4.48 10.27 29.16
N ILE A 58 -3.77 9.23 29.60
CA ILE A 58 -3.12 8.24 28.74
C ILE A 58 -3.71 6.88 29.09
N GLN A 59 -4.42 6.27 28.14
CA GLN A 59 -4.97 4.94 28.28
C GLN A 59 -4.22 3.97 27.36
N PRO A 60 -3.14 3.31 27.86
CA PRO A 60 -2.43 2.31 27.10
C PRO A 60 -3.32 1.10 26.87
N ALA A 61 -3.30 0.58 25.64
CA ALA A 61 -3.87 -0.73 25.42
C ALA A 61 -2.96 -1.82 26.01
N ARG A 62 -3.55 -2.98 26.29
CA ARG A 62 -2.88 -4.09 26.94
C ARG A 62 -1.72 -4.60 26.08
N GLU A 63 -0.51 -4.55 26.61
CA GLU A 63 0.62 -5.24 25.98
C GLU A 63 0.32 -6.74 25.88
N THR A 64 0.54 -7.30 24.69
CA THR A 64 0.41 -8.72 24.40
C THR A 64 1.76 -9.29 24.02
N THR A 65 1.99 -10.56 24.34
CA THR A 65 3.23 -11.28 24.01
C THR A 65 3.32 -11.64 22.53
N GLY A 66 2.20 -11.64 21.80
CA GLY A 66 2.17 -11.85 20.36
C GLY A 66 2.49 -10.59 19.56
N VAL A 67 2.94 -10.75 18.31
CA VAL A 67 3.15 -9.63 17.37
C VAL A 67 1.78 -9.09 16.94
N ASN A 68 1.23 -8.18 17.74
CA ASN A 68 -0.04 -7.52 17.46
C ASN A 68 0.14 -6.00 17.57
N ALA A 69 -0.41 -5.27 16.61
CA ALA A 69 -0.50 -3.82 16.69
C ALA A 69 -1.52 -3.47 17.78
N THR A 70 -1.02 -3.01 18.93
CA THR A 70 -1.87 -2.61 20.06
C THR A 70 -1.89 -1.08 20.15
N GLY A 71 -3.07 -0.48 20.24
CA GLY A 71 -3.23 0.97 20.19
C GLY A 71 -2.96 1.70 21.51
N LEU A 72 -3.15 3.01 21.47
CA LEU A 72 -3.12 3.91 22.63
C LEU A 72 -4.23 4.94 22.45
N THR A 73 -4.95 5.24 23.51
CA THR A 73 -5.89 6.37 23.51
C THR A 73 -5.32 7.47 24.39
N LEU A 74 -5.20 8.67 23.82
CA LEU A 74 -4.79 9.88 24.52
C LEU A 74 -6.00 10.81 24.60
N SER A 75 -6.28 11.36 25.76
CA SER A 75 -7.36 12.32 25.95
C SER A 75 -6.83 13.57 26.65
N LEU A 76 -7.12 14.73 26.08
CA LEU A 76 -6.88 16.02 26.71
C LEU A 76 -8.23 16.66 27.02
N THR A 77 -8.46 16.97 28.29
CA THR A 77 -9.69 17.62 28.78
C THR A 77 -9.42 19.10 29.09
N GLY A 78 -10.48 19.90 29.29
CA GLY A 78 -10.31 21.31 29.68
C GLY A 78 -9.51 22.14 28.66
N VAL A 79 -9.66 21.79 27.38
CA VAL A 79 -8.78 22.24 26.32
C VAL A 79 -8.98 23.73 26.02
N ASN A 80 -7.89 24.51 26.00
CA ASN A 80 -7.90 25.89 25.53
C ASN A 80 -8.44 25.95 24.08
N PRO A 81 -9.33 26.90 23.73
CA PRO A 81 -9.83 27.08 22.35
C PRO A 81 -8.75 27.09 21.25
N ALA A 82 -7.52 27.52 21.58
CA ALA A 82 -6.38 27.45 20.68
C ALA A 82 -6.04 26.01 20.24
N TYR A 83 -6.03 25.06 21.17
CA TYR A 83 -5.74 23.64 20.87
C TYR A 83 -6.91 22.95 20.17
N ILE A 84 -8.14 23.38 20.41
CA ILE A 84 -9.32 22.90 19.66
C ILE A 84 -9.21 23.34 18.20
N SER A 85 -8.88 24.62 17.99
CA SER A 85 -8.67 25.18 16.64
C SER A 85 -7.52 24.48 15.92
N LEU A 86 -6.43 24.17 16.64
CA LEU A 86 -5.31 23.39 16.11
C LEU A 86 -5.77 21.98 15.69
N ALA A 87 -6.47 21.27 16.57
CA ALA A 87 -6.96 19.93 16.27
C ALA A 87 -7.95 19.92 15.10
N LEU A 88 -8.88 20.88 15.01
CA LEU A 88 -9.82 20.95 13.89
C LEU A 88 -9.14 21.20 12.54
N ASN A 89 -8.19 22.13 12.49
CA ASN A 89 -7.57 22.52 11.23
C ASN A 89 -6.43 21.58 10.80
N GLU A 90 -5.75 20.97 11.78
CA GLU A 90 -4.46 20.32 11.58
C GLU A 90 -4.37 18.88 12.06
N ALA A 91 -5.43 18.32 12.66
CA ALA A 91 -5.51 16.88 12.87
C ALA A 91 -5.35 16.20 11.51
N ARG A 92 -4.31 15.39 11.39
CA ARG A 92 -4.06 14.55 10.22
C ARG A 92 -3.82 13.12 10.71
N GLN A 93 -4.34 12.18 9.95
CA GLN A 93 -4.04 10.77 10.15
C GLN A 93 -2.58 10.50 9.78
N ASN A 94 -2.05 9.37 10.26
CA ASN A 94 -0.71 8.89 9.96
C ASN A 94 0.42 9.84 10.42
N LYS A 95 0.15 10.65 11.44
CA LYS A 95 1.16 11.48 12.11
C LYS A 95 1.80 10.73 13.28
N PRO A 96 3.11 10.87 13.52
CA PRO A 96 3.78 10.15 14.60
C PRO A 96 3.32 10.62 15.98
N VAL A 97 3.19 9.65 16.88
CA VAL A 97 2.92 9.84 18.31
C VAL A 97 3.95 9.07 19.10
N ARG A 98 4.50 9.71 20.13
CA ARG A 98 5.47 9.09 21.04
C ARG A 98 5.07 9.38 22.47
N CYS A 99 5.15 8.37 23.32
CA CYS A 99 4.88 8.52 24.73
C CYS A 99 6.01 7.95 25.57
N TYR A 100 6.35 8.70 26.60
CA TYR A 100 7.45 8.40 27.50
C TYR A 100 6.96 8.48 28.94
N PHE A 101 7.58 7.71 29.82
CA PHE A 101 7.49 7.95 31.25
C PHE A 101 8.87 8.24 31.81
N GLY A 102 8.94 9.15 32.76
CA GLY A 102 10.16 9.56 33.42
C GLY A 102 9.96 9.67 34.92
N PHE A 103 11.06 9.93 35.61
CA PHE A 103 11.06 10.17 37.05
C PHE A 103 11.60 11.56 37.32
N LEU A 104 11.02 12.22 38.32
CA LEU A 104 11.54 13.48 38.84
C LEU A 104 12.40 13.21 40.07
N ASP A 105 13.50 13.94 40.20
CA ASP A 105 14.32 13.95 41.41
C ASP A 105 13.64 14.74 42.56
N SER A 106 14.31 14.82 43.71
CA SER A 106 13.82 15.58 44.87
C SER A 106 13.74 17.09 44.64
N SER A 107 14.40 17.59 43.60
CA SER A 107 14.43 18.99 43.21
C SER A 107 13.39 19.31 42.12
N GLY A 108 12.64 18.31 41.64
CA GLY A 108 11.66 18.45 40.57
C GLY A 108 12.26 18.44 39.17
N ALA A 109 13.55 18.13 39.02
CA ALA A 109 14.20 18.00 37.73
C ALA A 109 14.00 16.60 37.14
N ILE A 110 13.90 16.52 35.82
CA ILE A 110 13.74 15.25 35.10
C ILE A 110 15.06 14.48 35.07
N ILE A 111 14.94 13.17 35.31
CA ILE A 111 16.09 12.27 35.31
C ILE A 111 16.42 11.87 33.86
N THR A 112 17.71 11.75 33.58
CA THR A 112 18.28 12.06 32.26
C THR A 112 17.85 11.15 31.10
N ASP A 113 17.05 10.12 31.31
CA ASP A 113 16.57 9.23 30.24
C ASP A 113 15.15 8.69 30.52
N PRO A 114 14.10 9.46 30.18
CA PRO A 114 12.73 8.95 30.17
C PRO A 114 12.61 7.73 29.23
N TYR A 115 11.88 6.71 29.69
CA TYR A 115 11.68 5.49 28.94
C TYR A 115 10.51 5.66 27.95
N GLN A 116 10.77 5.43 26.67
CA GLN A 116 9.73 5.40 25.64
C GLN A 116 8.95 4.09 25.71
N PHE A 117 7.71 4.14 26.17
CA PHE A 117 6.84 2.95 26.25
C PHE A 117 5.93 2.79 25.04
N PHE A 118 5.67 3.86 24.29
CA PHE A 118 4.82 3.79 23.10
C PHE A 118 5.39 4.64 21.96
N LYS A 119 5.33 4.07 20.75
CA LYS A 119 5.60 4.74 19.49
C LYS A 119 4.63 4.22 18.44
N GLY A 120 3.99 5.15 17.74
CA GLY A 120 2.97 4.79 16.77
C GLY A 120 2.56 5.97 15.89
N LEU A 121 1.40 5.80 15.27
CA LEU A 121 0.80 6.75 14.35
C LEU A 121 -0.62 7.09 14.80
N VAL A 122 -1.03 8.33 14.62
CA VAL A 122 -2.43 8.74 14.78
C VAL A 122 -3.28 8.01 13.74
N ASN A 123 -4.30 7.28 14.19
CA ASN A 123 -5.33 6.71 13.32
C ASN A 123 -6.43 7.76 13.08
N TYR A 124 -7.15 8.18 14.14
CA TYR A 124 -8.17 9.21 14.04
C TYR A 124 -8.30 10.01 15.34
N ILE A 125 -8.95 11.17 15.24
CA ILE A 125 -9.14 12.13 16.33
C ILE A 125 -10.62 12.41 16.48
N VAL A 126 -11.09 12.45 17.73
CA VAL A 126 -12.47 12.80 18.11
C VAL A 126 -12.42 14.03 19.00
N ILE A 127 -13.23 15.03 18.68
CA ILE A 127 -13.41 16.22 19.50
C ILE A 127 -14.82 16.17 20.04
N GLY A 128 -14.94 16.04 21.36
CA GLY A 128 -16.21 16.16 22.07
C GLY A 128 -16.33 17.55 22.68
N GLU A 129 -17.40 18.26 22.34
CA GLU A 129 -17.71 19.57 22.93
C GLU A 129 -18.88 19.42 23.90
N GLY A 130 -18.69 19.94 25.11
CA GLY A 130 -19.74 20.15 26.11
C GLY A 130 -20.00 21.64 26.28
N GLY A 131 -20.99 21.99 27.12
CA GLY A 131 -21.39 23.40 27.32
C GLY A 131 -20.24 24.32 27.77
N ASP A 132 -19.40 23.84 28.71
CA ASP A 132 -18.33 24.65 29.31
C ASP A 132 -16.92 24.07 29.06
N SER A 133 -16.78 22.90 28.43
CA SER A 133 -15.49 22.25 28.22
C SER A 133 -15.46 21.39 26.97
N ALA A 134 -14.28 21.26 26.37
CA ALA A 134 -14.03 20.35 25.26
C ALA A 134 -13.01 19.28 25.64
N ILE A 135 -13.13 18.12 24.99
CA ILE A 135 -12.25 16.97 25.14
C ILE A 135 -11.75 16.57 23.76
N ILE A 136 -10.43 16.53 23.60
CA ILE A 136 -9.79 15.99 22.39
C ILE A 136 -9.29 14.60 22.71
N THR A 137 -9.76 13.60 21.95
CA THR A 137 -9.33 12.21 22.06
C THR A 137 -8.59 11.79 20.79
N VAL A 138 -7.35 11.36 20.93
CA VAL A 138 -6.50 10.87 19.85
C VAL A 138 -6.38 9.36 20.00
N TYR A 139 -6.76 8.64 18.94
CA TYR A 139 -6.56 7.20 18.84
C TYR A 139 -5.30 6.97 18.02
N ALA A 140 -4.29 6.37 18.66
CA ALA A 140 -3.04 6.02 18.02
C ALA A 140 -2.89 4.50 17.92
N GLU A 141 -2.21 4.06 16.87
CA GLU A 141 -1.89 2.65 16.63
C GLU A 141 -0.38 2.45 16.60
N ASN A 142 0.06 1.29 17.07
CA ASN A 142 1.48 0.94 17.05
C ASN A 142 1.98 0.79 15.61
N ASP A 143 3.24 1.19 15.37
CA ASP A 143 3.92 1.05 14.07
C ASP A 143 3.89 -0.37 13.48
N LEU A 144 3.71 -1.40 14.32
CA LEU A 144 3.52 -2.80 13.91
C LEU A 144 2.32 -3.00 12.98
N ILE A 145 1.37 -2.06 12.90
CA ILE A 145 0.28 -2.10 11.93
C ILE A 145 0.80 -2.20 10.49
N LYS A 146 1.98 -1.63 10.21
CA LYS A 146 2.63 -1.69 8.89
C LYS A 146 3.03 -3.10 8.47
N LEU A 147 3.16 -4.04 9.42
CA LEU A 147 3.47 -5.45 9.10
C LEU A 147 2.24 -6.18 8.55
N GLN A 148 1.04 -5.74 8.92
CA GLN A 148 -0.21 -6.33 8.44
C GLN A 148 -0.61 -5.80 7.06
N GLN A 149 0.03 -4.73 6.59
CA GLN A 149 -0.23 -4.16 5.28
C GLN A 149 0.54 -4.93 4.20
N PRO A 150 -0.14 -5.46 3.16
CA PRO A 150 0.54 -6.13 2.07
C PRO A 150 1.36 -5.12 1.27
N ARG A 151 2.66 -5.37 1.15
CA ARG A 151 3.55 -4.59 0.28
C ARG A 151 3.55 -5.22 -1.10
N ILE A 152 2.72 -4.70 -1.99
CA ILE A 152 2.56 -5.23 -3.34
C ILE A 152 3.27 -4.28 -4.31
N ARG A 153 4.20 -4.84 -5.09
CA ARG A 153 4.78 -4.20 -6.26
C ARG A 153 4.30 -4.92 -7.50
N ARG A 154 3.97 -4.15 -8.54
CA ARG A 154 3.44 -4.69 -9.79
C ARG A 154 4.55 -4.94 -10.82
N TYR A 155 5.75 -4.41 -10.57
CA TYR A 155 6.93 -4.54 -11.45
C TYR A 155 6.63 -4.14 -12.91
N THR A 156 5.77 -3.13 -13.07
CA THR A 156 5.50 -2.50 -14.37
C THR A 156 6.40 -1.29 -14.54
N ASP A 157 6.63 -0.89 -15.79
CA ASP A 157 7.35 0.34 -16.12
C ASP A 157 6.80 1.56 -15.35
N GLN A 158 5.47 1.70 -15.27
CA GLN A 158 4.81 2.78 -14.52
C GLN A 158 5.02 2.70 -13.00
N ASP A 159 5.13 1.49 -12.42
CA ASP A 159 5.42 1.32 -10.98
C ASP A 159 6.86 1.74 -10.67
N GLN A 160 7.80 1.44 -11.58
CA GLN A 160 9.20 1.87 -11.45
C GLN A 160 9.37 3.38 -11.67
N GLN A 161 8.73 3.95 -12.70
CA GLN A 161 8.78 5.38 -12.98
C GLN A 161 8.17 6.24 -11.87
N SER A 162 7.24 5.69 -11.08
CA SER A 162 6.67 6.39 -9.92
C SER A 162 7.73 6.73 -8.85
N ASP A 163 8.78 5.91 -8.71
CA ASP A 163 9.85 6.14 -7.74
C ASP A 163 11.14 6.66 -8.40
N PHE A 164 11.41 6.21 -9.62
CA PHE A 164 12.60 6.54 -10.40
C PHE A 164 12.19 6.94 -11.82
N PRO A 165 11.85 8.23 -12.04
CA PRO A 165 11.28 8.70 -13.32
C PRO A 165 12.14 8.42 -14.56
N ASP A 166 13.46 8.31 -14.40
CA ASP A 166 14.42 8.10 -15.49
C ASP A 166 14.91 6.65 -15.62
N ASP A 167 14.37 5.71 -14.83
CA ASP A 167 14.76 4.30 -14.89
C ASP A 167 13.97 3.53 -15.96
N LEU A 168 14.70 2.94 -16.91
CA LEU A 168 14.14 2.19 -18.04
C LEU A 168 14.17 0.66 -17.83
N GLY A 169 14.54 0.19 -16.64
CA GLY A 169 14.73 -1.24 -16.36
C GLY A 169 13.50 -2.12 -16.64
N PHE A 170 12.28 -1.58 -16.54
CA PHE A 170 11.03 -2.33 -16.76
C PHE A 170 10.29 -1.99 -18.06
N ILE A 171 10.86 -1.16 -18.94
CA ILE A 171 10.20 -0.73 -20.19
C ILE A 171 9.82 -1.89 -21.11
N HIS A 172 10.60 -2.99 -21.08
CA HIS A 172 10.38 -4.16 -21.93
C HIS A 172 9.62 -5.30 -21.23
N VAL A 173 9.27 -5.17 -19.95
CA VAL A 173 8.62 -6.27 -19.19
C VAL A 173 7.28 -6.69 -19.81
N ALA A 174 6.49 -5.72 -20.28
CA ALA A 174 5.23 -6.00 -20.98
C ALA A 174 5.49 -6.69 -22.33
N ALA A 175 6.44 -6.19 -23.12
CA ALA A 175 6.78 -6.74 -24.44
C ALA A 175 7.33 -8.17 -24.36
N ILE A 176 8.05 -8.53 -23.29
CA ILE A 176 8.57 -9.89 -23.08
C ILE A 176 7.44 -10.92 -22.93
N GLN A 177 6.28 -10.54 -22.36
CA GLN A 177 5.15 -11.48 -22.21
C GLN A 177 4.55 -11.89 -23.56
N GLU A 178 4.64 -11.03 -24.57
CA GLU A 178 4.14 -11.27 -25.92
C GLU A 178 5.21 -11.88 -26.84
N TRP A 179 6.43 -12.08 -26.34
CA TRP A 179 7.53 -12.57 -27.15
C TRP A 179 7.39 -14.06 -27.47
N ASN A 180 7.21 -14.36 -28.75
CA ASN A 180 7.09 -15.71 -29.30
C ASN A 180 8.39 -16.20 -29.97
N GLY A 181 9.51 -15.51 -29.76
CA GLY A 181 10.79 -15.90 -30.32
C GLY A 181 11.36 -17.15 -29.67
N PHE A 182 12.24 -17.84 -30.39
CA PHE A 182 12.99 -18.98 -29.87
C PHE A 182 14.28 -18.50 -29.20
N TRP A 183 14.60 -19.05 -28.03
CA TRP A 183 15.92 -18.90 -27.40
C TRP A 183 16.82 -20.05 -27.84
N GLY A 184 17.89 -19.76 -28.57
CA GLY A 184 18.97 -20.71 -28.86
C GLY A 184 18.55 -21.94 -29.68
N GLY A 185 18.65 -21.83 -31.00
CA GLY A 185 18.44 -22.94 -31.93
C GLY A 185 17.46 -22.55 -33.02
N GLY A 186 18.03 -22.25 -34.20
CA GLY A 186 17.38 -21.53 -35.29
C GLY A 186 16.16 -22.20 -35.88
N ASP A 187 15.54 -21.43 -36.78
CA ASP A 187 14.45 -21.83 -37.65
C ASP A 187 14.47 -23.34 -37.91
N VAL A 188 13.45 -24.06 -37.44
CA VAL A 188 13.22 -25.48 -37.78
C VAL A 188 12.96 -25.69 -39.29
N ASN A 189 13.25 -24.68 -40.11
CA ASN A 189 13.17 -24.64 -41.56
C ASN A 189 14.55 -24.37 -42.22
N ALA A 190 15.65 -24.52 -41.49
CA ALA A 190 16.95 -24.75 -42.11
C ALA A 190 16.94 -26.14 -42.75
N THR A 191 16.48 -26.20 -44.00
CA THR A 191 16.58 -27.36 -44.88
C THR A 191 18.00 -27.89 -44.81
N ASP A 192 18.12 -29.12 -44.31
CA ASP A 192 19.36 -29.86 -44.15
C ASP A 192 20.07 -29.96 -45.51
N SER A 193 20.94 -29.00 -45.81
CA SER A 193 21.85 -29.04 -46.95
C SER A 193 23.14 -29.74 -46.53
N ARG A 194 23.00 -30.90 -45.88
CA ARG A 194 24.06 -31.90 -45.85
C ARG A 194 23.97 -32.66 -47.16
N SER A 195 24.90 -32.32 -48.04
CA SER A 195 25.19 -33.00 -49.30
C SER A 195 25.35 -34.51 -49.08
N ASP A 196 24.32 -35.28 -49.43
CA ASP A 196 24.48 -36.71 -49.72
C ASP A 196 24.37 -36.90 -51.24
N GLY A 197 25.48 -37.37 -51.82
CA GLY A 197 25.65 -37.57 -53.25
C GLY A 197 24.84 -38.77 -53.72
N GLY A 198 23.58 -38.54 -54.07
CA GLY A 198 22.73 -39.49 -54.77
C GLY A 198 22.24 -38.89 -56.08
N THR A 199 22.64 -39.48 -57.21
CA THR A 199 22.26 -39.08 -58.57
C THR A 199 20.75 -38.91 -58.71
N GLN A 200 20.30 -37.66 -58.74
CA GLN A 200 18.89 -37.31 -58.97
C GLN A 200 18.59 -37.51 -60.46
N ARG A 201 18.01 -38.67 -60.79
CA ARG A 201 17.39 -38.91 -62.10
C ARG A 201 16.26 -37.91 -62.27
N ASP A 202 16.30 -37.19 -63.38
CA ASP A 202 15.34 -36.17 -63.76
C ASP A 202 13.92 -36.76 -63.81
N ALA A 203 13.02 -36.30 -62.95
CA ALA A 203 11.65 -36.79 -62.85
C ALA A 203 10.75 -36.29 -63.99
N SER A 204 11.33 -35.67 -65.01
CA SER A 204 10.64 -35.18 -66.21
C SER A 204 10.50 -36.22 -67.32
N GLU A 205 11.16 -37.38 -67.22
CA GLU A 205 11.12 -38.45 -68.24
C GLU A 205 10.31 -39.71 -67.84
N ALA A 206 9.75 -39.78 -66.62
CA ALA A 206 8.95 -40.93 -66.16
C ALA A 206 7.41 -40.72 -66.22
N ALA A 207 6.94 -39.51 -66.56
CA ALA A 207 5.51 -39.18 -66.61
C ALA A 207 4.84 -39.43 -67.98
N ALA A 208 5.60 -39.84 -69.00
CA ALA A 208 5.08 -40.08 -70.35
C ALA A 208 4.56 -41.53 -70.58
N GLU A 209 4.83 -42.48 -69.68
CA GLU A 209 4.50 -43.90 -69.93
C GLU A 209 3.38 -44.47 -69.02
N VAL A 210 2.91 -43.73 -68.00
CA VAL A 210 1.88 -44.24 -67.05
C VAL A 210 0.50 -43.55 -67.22
N THR A 211 0.40 -42.49 -68.02
CA THR A 211 -0.85 -41.73 -68.20
C THR A 211 -1.76 -42.31 -69.32
N ALA A 212 -1.36 -43.39 -70.00
CA ALA A 212 -2.16 -43.99 -71.07
C ALA A 212 -3.17 -45.08 -70.60
N GLU A 213 -3.19 -45.46 -69.32
CA GLU A 213 -3.98 -46.65 -68.88
C GLU A 213 -4.95 -46.38 -67.71
N LYS A 214 -5.40 -45.13 -67.50
CA LYS A 214 -6.49 -44.82 -66.55
C LYS A 214 -7.65 -44.01 -67.12
N GLN A 215 -7.67 -43.81 -68.44
CA GLN A 215 -8.79 -43.18 -69.16
C GLN A 215 -9.84 -44.21 -69.58
N GLN A 216 -10.29 -45.11 -68.70
CA GLN A 216 -11.41 -46.01 -69.04
C GLN A 216 -12.17 -46.63 -67.86
N VAL A 217 -12.37 -45.94 -66.73
CA VAL A 217 -13.40 -46.41 -65.78
C VAL A 217 -14.00 -45.26 -64.99
N HIS A 218 -15.33 -45.18 -65.00
CA HIS A 218 -16.21 -44.33 -64.19
C HIS A 218 -16.45 -42.88 -64.66
N ASP A 219 -17.07 -42.79 -65.84
CA ASP A 219 -18.29 -42.00 -66.02
C ASP A 219 -19.38 -42.45 -65.01
N LEU A 220 -20.08 -41.48 -64.41
CA LEU A 220 -21.36 -41.50 -63.70
C LEU A 220 -21.32 -40.47 -62.55
N GLY A 221 -21.93 -39.31 -62.82
CA GLY A 221 -21.99 -38.17 -61.91
C GLY A 221 -22.98 -38.32 -60.75
N ASP A 222 -22.88 -37.39 -59.79
CA ASP A 222 -23.90 -37.14 -58.77
C ASP A 222 -24.15 -35.60 -58.66
N PRO A 223 -25.39 -35.12 -58.86
CA PRO A 223 -25.74 -33.70 -58.88
C PRO A 223 -26.49 -33.27 -57.61
N SER A 224 -25.99 -32.26 -56.87
CA SER A 224 -26.86 -31.30 -56.17
C SER A 224 -26.09 -30.25 -55.35
N GLN A 225 -25.96 -29.05 -55.91
CA GLN A 225 -25.92 -27.78 -55.18
C GLN A 225 -26.82 -26.82 -55.99
N PRO A 226 -27.87 -26.20 -55.41
CA PRO A 226 -28.53 -25.09 -56.07
C PRO A 226 -27.87 -23.77 -55.68
N THR A 227 -27.54 -23.00 -56.71
CA THR A 227 -27.03 -21.64 -56.70
C THR A 227 -28.14 -20.61 -56.47
N ASP A 228 -27.81 -19.61 -55.65
CA ASP A 228 -28.00 -18.16 -55.82
C ASP A 228 -29.41 -17.56 -56.07
N GLY A 229 -29.67 -16.41 -55.43
CA GLY A 229 -30.89 -15.63 -55.63
C GLY A 229 -31.05 -14.48 -54.64
N GLY A 230 -30.54 -13.30 -55.02
CA GLY A 230 -30.60 -12.07 -54.24
C GLY A 230 -31.99 -11.46 -54.06
N GLY A 231 -32.12 -10.65 -53.01
CA GLY A 231 -33.27 -9.79 -52.73
C GLY A 231 -32.85 -8.67 -51.78
N SER A 232 -32.98 -7.43 -52.25
CA SER A 232 -32.69 -6.17 -51.57
C SER A 232 -33.76 -5.82 -50.53
N ASP A 233 -33.36 -5.55 -49.28
CA ASP A 233 -34.22 -4.94 -48.26
C ASP A 233 -33.81 -3.46 -48.01
N PRO A 234 -34.72 -2.49 -48.21
CA PRO A 234 -34.57 -1.12 -47.76
C PRO A 234 -35.41 -0.90 -46.49
N TRP A 235 -34.80 -0.43 -45.40
CA TRP A 235 -35.53 0.16 -44.27
C TRP A 235 -34.96 1.56 -44.00
N PRO A 236 -35.82 2.58 -44.00
CA PRO A 236 -36.12 3.20 -42.73
C PRO A 236 -37.58 3.66 -42.63
N ASP A 237 -38.30 3.25 -41.58
CA ASP A 237 -39.52 3.95 -41.18
C ASP A 237 -39.44 4.34 -39.70
N SER A 238 -39.25 5.64 -39.50
CA SER A 238 -39.46 6.37 -38.26
C SER A 238 -40.95 6.72 -38.18
N GLU A 239 -41.72 6.00 -37.36
CA GLU A 239 -43.08 6.40 -37.03
C GLU A 239 -43.13 7.30 -35.80
N HIS A 240 -44.07 8.23 -35.93
CA HIS A 240 -44.40 9.39 -35.13
C HIS A 240 -45.41 8.96 -34.05
N ASP A 241 -45.10 9.18 -32.77
CA ASP A 241 -46.03 8.96 -31.65
C ASP A 241 -46.51 10.31 -31.08
N PRO A 242 -47.83 10.62 -31.08
CA PRO A 242 -48.36 11.84 -30.50
C PRO A 242 -48.65 11.66 -29.01
N GLY A 243 -48.26 12.65 -28.20
CA GLY A 243 -48.39 12.59 -26.75
C GLY A 243 -49.81 12.78 -26.20
N GLU A 244 -50.01 12.23 -25.00
CA GLU A 244 -50.89 12.61 -23.88
C GLU A 244 -50.26 11.92 -22.64
N GLY A 245 -50.17 12.40 -21.40
CA GLY A 245 -50.65 13.55 -20.64
C GLY A 245 -50.19 13.34 -19.17
N GLU A 246 -50.27 14.41 -18.37
CA GLU A 246 -49.87 14.58 -16.95
C GLU A 246 -48.40 14.91 -16.64
#